data_AF-A0A1L8QPM6-F1
#
_entry.id   AF-A0A1L8QPM6-F1
#
_cell.length_a   1.000
_cell.length_b   1.000
_cell.length_c   1.000
_cell.angle_alpha   90.00
_cell.angle_beta   90.00
_cell.angle_gamma   90.00
#
_symmetry.space_group_name_H-M   'P 1'
#
loop_
_entity.id
_entity.type
_entity.pdbx_description
1 polymer ?
#
loop_
_entity_poly.entity_id
_entity_poly.type
_entity_poly.pdbx_seq_one_letter_code
_entity_poly.pdbx_strand_id
1 'polypeptide(L)'
;MITIFSKYVLQNVLAMVGISVYILADTFFISMYAGADGLAVLNLILPLYGLIYAIGAMIGIGSATGFSIKNARKERTDFHFSQSVLWSLIASVPFMLLGLFFPDKVLSLLGADEGLILLGGQYIQIILLAAPLFMVNYTFTAFLRNDYAPKVVK
;
A
#
# COMPACT_ATOMS: atom_id res chain seq x y z
N MET A 1 24.32 17.49 -14.72
CA MET A 1 23.60 17.45 -13.42
C MET A 1 22.17 17.98 -13.55
N ILE A 2 21.95 19.19 -14.08
CA ILE A 2 20.60 19.77 -14.30
C ILE A 2 19.71 18.90 -15.19
N THR A 3 20.21 18.40 -16.33
CA THR A 3 19.41 17.58 -17.26
C THR A 3 18.95 16.23 -16.64
N ILE A 4 19.77 15.64 -15.78
CA ILE A 4 19.44 14.40 -15.07
C ILE A 4 18.40 14.68 -13.99
N PHE A 5 18.60 15.74 -13.21
CA PHE A 5 17.64 16.20 -12.21
C PHE A 5 16.28 16.51 -12.83
N SER A 6 16.23 17.31 -13.89
CA SER A 6 15.00 17.64 -14.60
C SER A 6 14.30 16.40 -15.17
N LYS A 7 15.03 15.41 -15.69
CA LYS A 7 14.46 14.15 -16.16
C LYS A 7 13.78 13.37 -15.03
N TYR A 8 14.44 13.24 -13.87
CA TYR A 8 13.88 12.51 -12.72
C TYR A 8 12.68 13.25 -12.10
N VAL A 9 12.75 14.57 -12.00
CA VAL A 9 11.64 15.39 -11.49
C VAL A 9 10.45 15.27 -12.43
N LEU A 10 10.66 15.42 -13.74
CA LEU A 10 9.58 15.30 -14.73
C LEU A 10 8.93 13.92 -14.70
N GLN A 11 9.72 12.85 -14.60
CA GLN A 11 9.20 11.48 -14.45
C GLN A 11 8.36 11.31 -13.18
N ASN A 12 8.80 11.87 -12.04
CA ASN A 12 8.02 11.84 -10.80
C ASN A 12 6.74 12.66 -10.88
N VAL A 13 6.80 13.87 -11.46
CA VAL A 13 5.62 14.72 -11.66
C VAL A 13 4.60 14.01 -12.54
N LEU A 14 5.02 13.41 -13.66
CA LEU A 14 4.13 12.63 -14.53
C LEU A 14 3.52 11.43 -13.79
N ALA A 15 4.29 10.71 -12.98
CA ALA A 15 3.78 9.61 -12.16
C ALA A 15 2.73 10.10 -11.13
N MET A 16 2.99 11.23 -10.46
CA MET A 16 2.05 11.84 -9.50
C MET A 16 0.77 12.32 -10.19
N VAL A 17 0.87 12.93 -11.37
CA VAL A 17 -0.31 13.32 -12.17
C VAL A 17 -1.13 12.09 -12.54
N GLY A 18 -0.49 10.99 -12.95
CA GLY A 18 -1.17 9.72 -13.23
C GLY A 18 -1.94 9.18 -12.03
N ILE A 19 -1.31 9.20 -10.84
CA ILE A 19 -1.96 8.78 -9.58
C ILE A 19 -3.15 9.70 -9.26
N SER A 20 -3.01 11.01 -9.41
CA SER A 20 -4.11 11.96 -9.16
C SER A 20 -5.30 11.73 -10.10
N VAL A 21 -5.05 11.50 -11.39
CA VAL A 21 -6.11 11.18 -12.36
C VAL A 21 -6.80 9.86 -12.00
N TYR A 22 -6.04 8.85 -11.58
CA TYR A 22 -6.60 7.59 -11.11
C TYR A 22 -7.50 7.78 -9.88
N ILE A 23 -7.05 8.52 -8.86
CA ILE A 23 -7.85 8.80 -7.65
C ILE A 23 -9.13 9.55 -8.00
N LEU A 24 -9.06 10.55 -8.91
CA LEU A 24 -10.24 11.28 -9.36
C LEU A 24 -11.23 10.38 -10.10
N ALA A 25 -10.74 9.52 -11.00
CA ALA A 25 -11.58 8.58 -11.71
C ALA A 25 -12.25 7.58 -10.75
N ASP A 26 -11.48 7.00 -9.83
CA ASP A 26 -11.97 6.05 -8.82
C ASP A 26 -13.07 6.70 -7.94
N THR A 27 -12.79 7.90 -7.42
CA THR A 27 -13.74 8.67 -6.61
C THR A 27 -14.98 9.05 -7.40
N PHE A 28 -14.83 9.43 -8.67
CA PHE A 28 -15.94 9.77 -9.55
C PHE A 28 -16.89 8.58 -9.75
N PHE A 29 -16.35 7.40 -10.08
CA PHE A 29 -17.18 6.20 -10.27
C PHE A 29 -17.85 5.75 -8.97
N ILE A 30 -17.16 5.83 -7.83
CA ILE A 30 -17.75 5.55 -6.51
C ILE A 30 -18.91 6.51 -6.23
N SER A 31 -18.72 7.82 -6.44
CA SER A 31 -19.76 8.82 -6.22
C SER A 31 -20.95 8.65 -7.18
N MET A 32 -20.72 8.21 -8.42
CA MET A 32 -21.77 8.00 -9.41
C MET A 32 -22.63 6.78 -9.07
N TYR A 33 -22.02 5.71 -8.55
CA TYR A 33 -22.73 4.47 -8.22
C TYR A 33 -23.38 4.50 -6.83
N ALA A 34 -22.66 5.01 -5.83
CA ALA A 34 -23.04 4.92 -4.41
C ALA A 34 -23.23 6.28 -3.72
N GLY A 35 -23.15 7.39 -4.46
CA GLY A 35 -23.46 8.73 -3.95
C GLY A 35 -22.55 9.18 -2.80
N ALA A 36 -23.12 9.99 -1.91
CA ALA A 36 -22.42 10.50 -0.73
C ALA A 36 -22.05 9.38 0.25
N ASP A 37 -22.88 8.35 0.38
CA ASP A 37 -22.65 7.22 1.28
C ASP A 37 -21.44 6.38 0.84
N GLY A 38 -21.26 6.17 -0.47
CA GLY A 38 -20.07 5.51 -1.01
C GLY A 38 -18.78 6.27 -0.70
N LEU A 39 -18.82 7.60 -0.79
CA LEU A 39 -17.69 8.44 -0.42
C LEU A 39 -17.45 8.46 1.10
N ALA A 40 -18.50 8.36 1.91
CA ALA A 40 -18.38 8.23 3.35
C ALA A 40 -17.68 6.91 3.72
N VAL A 41 -18.13 5.77 3.17
CA VAL A 41 -17.48 4.46 3.33
C VAL A 41 -16.01 4.52 2.94
N LEU A 42 -15.70 5.09 1.77
CA LEU A 42 -14.31 5.23 1.29
C LEU A 42 -13.45 5.97 2.32
N ASN A 43 -13.91 7.14 2.78
CA ASN A 43 -13.16 7.97 3.74
C ASN A 43 -13.00 7.29 5.10
N LEU A 44 -13.98 6.51 5.56
CA LEU A 44 -13.88 5.73 6.79
C LEU A 44 -12.78 4.65 6.71
N ILE A 45 -12.53 4.10 5.52
CA ILE A 45 -11.57 3.02 5.29
C ILE A 45 -10.14 3.54 5.06
N LEU A 46 -9.96 4.80 4.64
CA LEU A 46 -8.65 5.39 4.39
C LEU A 46 -7.66 5.28 5.58
N PRO A 47 -8.05 5.51 6.86
CA PRO A 47 -7.16 5.32 8.00
C PRO A 47 -6.64 3.87 8.12
N LEU A 48 -7.50 2.89 7.84
CA LEU A 48 -7.13 1.48 7.86
C LEU A 48 -6.13 1.15 6.73
N TYR A 49 -6.38 1.65 5.52
CA TYR A 49 -5.43 1.54 4.42
C TYR A 49 -4.09 2.21 4.76
N GLY A 50 -4.12 3.40 5.38
CA GLY A 50 -2.92 4.09 5.86
C GLY A 50 -2.13 3.29 6.88
N LEU A 51 -2.79 2.52 7.73
CA LEU A 51 -2.15 1.65 8.72
C LEU A 51 -1.48 0.44 8.05
N ILE A 52 -2.15 -0.22 7.10
CA ILE A 52 -1.57 -1.30 6.28
C ILE A 52 -0.35 -0.77 5.52
N TYR A 53 -0.48 0.40 4.91
CA TYR A 53 0.60 1.11 4.22
C TYR A 53 1.78 1.38 5.15
N ALA A 54 1.54 1.94 6.32
CA ALA A 54 2.59 2.32 7.27
C ALA A 54 3.40 1.10 7.73
N ILE A 55 2.74 -0.01 8.07
CA ILE A 55 3.43 -1.24 8.48
C ILE A 55 4.19 -1.87 7.30
N GLY A 56 3.57 -1.93 6.12
CA GLY A 56 4.22 -2.45 4.92
C GLY A 56 5.46 -1.64 4.52
N ALA A 57 5.35 -0.31 4.56
CA ALA A 57 6.46 0.60 4.32
C ALA A 57 7.56 0.47 5.38
N MET A 58 7.20 0.36 6.67
CA MET A 58 8.16 0.15 7.75
C MET A 58 8.98 -1.13 7.54
N ILE A 59 8.35 -2.24 7.19
CA ILE A 59 9.04 -3.52 6.92
C ILE A 59 9.90 -3.41 5.65
N GLY A 60 9.33 -2.92 4.55
CA GLY A 60 10.01 -2.84 3.25
C GLY A 60 11.19 -1.89 3.26
N ILE A 61 10.97 -0.63 3.67
CA ILE A 61 12.03 0.39 3.74
C ILE A 61 13.05 0.01 4.80
N GLY A 62 12.63 -0.43 5.99
CA GLY A 62 13.55 -0.83 7.05
C GLY A 62 14.47 -1.98 6.64
N SER A 63 13.91 -3.00 5.97
CA SER A 63 14.70 -4.13 5.46
C SER A 63 15.63 -3.72 4.32
N ALA A 64 15.19 -2.84 3.42
CA ALA A 64 16.02 -2.30 2.33
C ALA A 64 17.18 -1.45 2.87
N THR A 65 16.94 -0.60 3.88
CA THR A 65 18.01 0.15 4.54
C THR A 65 19.03 -0.78 5.20
N GLY A 66 18.57 -1.81 5.91
CA GLY A 66 19.45 -2.83 6.51
C GLY A 66 20.28 -3.58 5.46
N PHE A 67 19.66 -3.92 4.32
CA PHE A 67 20.34 -4.50 3.15
C PHE A 67 21.47 -3.59 2.65
N SER A 68 21.20 -2.29 2.44
CA SER A 68 22.22 -1.35 1.96
C SER A 68 23.41 -1.20 2.90
N ILE A 69 23.16 -1.14 4.21
CA ILE A 69 24.22 -1.00 5.22
C ILE A 69 25.13 -2.24 5.20
N LYS A 70 24.56 -3.44 5.18
CA LYS A 70 25.34 -4.69 5.14
C LYS A 70 26.04 -4.90 3.81
N ASN A 71 25.39 -4.55 2.70
CA ASN A 71 26.01 -4.62 1.38
C ASN A 71 27.25 -3.70 1.29
N ALA A 72 27.17 -2.49 1.85
CA ALA A 72 28.31 -1.58 1.95
C ALA A 72 29.47 -2.15 2.79
N ARG A 73 29.18 -3.03 3.76
CA ARG A 73 30.16 -3.75 4.58
C ARG A 73 30.68 -5.06 3.95
N LYS A 74 30.22 -5.41 2.74
CA LYS A 74 30.52 -6.69 2.05
C LYS A 74 30.10 -7.93 2.86
N GLU A 75 29.07 -7.78 3.69
CA GLU A 75 28.45 -8.90 4.41
C GLU A 75 27.45 -9.64 3.52
N ARG A 76 27.06 -10.85 3.90
CA ARG A 76 26.08 -11.66 3.16
C ARG A 76 24.68 -11.04 3.26
N THR A 77 24.07 -10.72 2.12
CA THR A 77 22.78 -10.00 2.06
C THR A 77 21.64 -10.76 1.37
N ASP A 78 21.92 -11.97 0.85
CA ASP A 78 21.02 -12.79 0.02
C ASP A 78 19.60 -12.99 0.62
N PHE A 79 19.48 -13.01 1.95
CA PHE A 79 18.24 -13.35 2.64
C PHE A 79 17.37 -12.15 3.04
N HIS A 80 17.88 -10.92 2.93
CA HIS A 80 17.19 -9.74 3.44
C HIS A 80 15.87 -9.47 2.71
N PHE A 81 15.84 -9.69 1.39
CA PHE A 81 14.62 -9.55 0.61
C PHE A 81 13.57 -10.59 1.00
N SER A 82 13.94 -11.87 1.02
CA SER A 82 13.03 -12.97 1.39
C SER A 82 12.51 -12.83 2.82
N GLN A 83 13.35 -12.36 3.74
CA GLN A 83 12.96 -12.08 5.12
C GLN A 83 11.97 -10.91 5.21
N SER A 84 12.16 -9.85 4.42
CA SER A 84 11.19 -8.74 4.33
C SER A 84 9.82 -9.20 3.82
N VAL A 85 9.82 -10.05 2.79
CA VAL A 85 8.58 -10.64 2.25
C VAL A 85 7.89 -11.51 3.31
N LEU A 86 8.64 -12.38 4.00
CA LEU A 86 8.11 -13.23 5.06
C LEU A 86 7.50 -12.41 6.20
N TRP A 87 8.19 -11.38 6.67
CA TRP A 87 7.67 -10.48 7.71
C TRP A 87 6.44 -9.71 7.24
N SER A 88 6.41 -9.27 5.98
CA SER A 88 5.22 -8.61 5.41
C SER A 88 4.01 -9.55 5.38
N LEU A 89 4.22 -10.82 5.02
CA LEU A 89 3.16 -11.84 5.05
C LEU A 89 2.67 -12.10 6.47
N ILE A 90 3.58 -12.29 7.44
CA ILE A 90 3.22 -12.50 8.85
C ILE A 90 2.45 -11.29 9.40
N ALA A 91 2.93 -10.07 9.14
CA ALA A 91 2.29 -8.84 9.59
C ALA A 91 0.93 -8.60 8.92
N SER A 92 0.66 -9.20 7.76
CA SER A 92 -0.63 -9.12 7.08
C SER A 92 -1.70 -10.07 7.64
N VAL A 93 -1.30 -11.13 8.37
CA VAL A 93 -2.21 -12.15 8.90
C VAL A 93 -3.32 -11.56 9.79
N PRO A 94 -3.05 -10.64 10.73
CA PRO A 94 -4.10 -10.02 11.53
C PRO A 94 -5.16 -9.30 10.67
N PHE A 95 -4.75 -8.62 9.60
CA PHE A 95 -5.68 -7.94 8.69
C PHE A 95 -6.55 -8.94 7.92
N MET A 96 -5.95 -10.02 7.41
CA MET A 96 -6.72 -11.07 6.75
C MET A 96 -7.74 -11.72 7.69
N LEU A 97 -7.36 -12.01 8.93
CA LEU A 97 -8.27 -12.60 9.92
C LEU A 97 -9.43 -11.64 10.25
N LEU A 98 -9.15 -10.35 10.38
CA LEU A 98 -10.20 -9.34 10.57
C LEU A 98 -11.14 -9.26 9.36
N GLY A 99 -10.61 -9.36 8.14
CA GLY A 99 -11.41 -9.37 6.91
C GLY A 99 -12.25 -10.63 6.73
N LEU A 100 -11.76 -11.79 7.16
CA LEU A 100 -12.49 -13.06 7.06
C LEU A 100 -13.64 -13.17 8.06
N PHE A 101 -13.39 -12.80 9.33
CA PHE A 101 -14.32 -13.08 10.41
C PHE A 101 -15.15 -11.88 10.84
N PHE A 102 -14.64 -10.66 10.71
CA PHE A 102 -15.24 -9.48 11.32
C PHE A 102 -15.21 -8.20 10.46
N PRO A 103 -15.44 -8.24 9.14
CA PRO A 103 -15.35 -7.04 8.30
C PRO A 103 -16.32 -5.94 8.75
N ASP A 104 -17.56 -6.30 9.05
CA ASP A 104 -18.60 -5.36 9.50
C ASP A 104 -18.27 -4.70 10.84
N LYS A 105 -17.66 -5.46 11.77
CA LYS A 105 -17.24 -4.90 13.07
C LYS A 105 -16.07 -3.94 12.92
N VAL A 106 -15.14 -4.20 11.99
CA VAL A 106 -14.06 -3.26 11.70
C VAL A 106 -14.65 -1.97 11.14
N LEU A 107 -15.59 -2.05 10.20
CA LEU A 107 -16.23 -0.88 9.62
C LEU A 107 -17.07 -0.10 10.66
N SER A 108 -17.77 -0.81 11.54
CA SER A 108 -18.48 -0.20 12.68
C SER A 108 -17.53 0.50 13.66
N LEU A 109 -16.36 -0.09 13.96
CA LEU A 109 -15.33 0.54 14.79
C LEU A 109 -14.79 1.84 14.19
N LEU A 110 -14.75 1.92 12.86
CA LEU A 110 -14.37 3.13 12.13
C LEU A 110 -15.45 4.21 12.15
N GLY A 111 -16.66 3.91 12.65
CA GLY A 111 -17.76 4.86 12.81
C GLY A 111 -18.87 4.73 11.76
N ALA A 112 -18.95 3.60 11.05
CA ALA A 112 -20.04 3.33 10.12
C ALA A 112 -21.34 2.95 10.85
N ASP A 113 -22.47 3.47 10.35
CA ASP A 113 -23.81 3.02 10.73
C ASP A 113 -24.24 1.76 9.94
N GLU A 114 -25.43 1.23 10.22
CA GLU A 114 -25.95 0.02 9.56
C GLU A 114 -26.06 0.16 8.03
N GLY A 115 -26.39 1.36 7.52
CA GLY A 115 -26.51 1.61 6.09
C GLY A 115 -25.15 1.59 5.40
N LEU A 116 -24.15 2.24 6.01
CA LEU A 116 -22.77 2.25 5.53
C LEU A 116 -22.11 0.87 5.65
N ILE A 117 -22.45 0.08 6.68
CA ILE A 117 -21.97 -1.30 6.82
C ILE A 117 -22.53 -2.17 5.68
N LEU A 118 -23.82 -2.06 5.37
CA LEU A 118 -24.42 -2.82 4.26
C LEU A 118 -23.78 -2.48 2.91
N LEU A 119 -23.45 -1.20 2.70
CA LEU A 119 -22.81 -0.71 1.48
C LEU A 119 -21.31 -1.07 1.40
N GLY A 120 -20.60 -0.97 2.53
CA GLY A 120 -19.14 -1.03 2.59
C GLY A 120 -18.53 -2.33 3.10
N GLY A 121 -19.32 -3.25 3.66
CA GLY A 121 -18.84 -4.48 4.28
C GLY A 121 -18.04 -5.38 3.32
N GLN A 122 -18.53 -5.55 2.09
CA GLN A 122 -17.79 -6.28 1.05
C GLN A 122 -16.51 -5.56 0.64
N TYR A 123 -16.54 -4.23 0.56
CA TYR A 123 -15.40 -3.43 0.14
C TYR A 123 -14.25 -3.51 1.17
N ILE A 124 -14.55 -3.33 2.47
CA ILE A 124 -13.53 -3.47 3.52
C ILE A 124 -13.01 -4.91 3.62
N GLN A 125 -13.87 -5.92 3.42
CA GLN A 125 -13.47 -7.32 3.39
C GLN A 125 -12.43 -7.58 2.29
N ILE A 126 -12.68 -7.10 1.07
CA ILE A 126 -11.75 -7.26 -0.06
C ILE A 126 -10.41 -6.58 0.26
N ILE A 127 -10.42 -5.36 0.80
CA ILE A 127 -9.19 -4.63 1.16
C ILE A 127 -8.38 -5.39 2.21
N LEU A 128 -9.03 -5.88 3.26
CA LEU A 128 -8.37 -6.62 4.34
C LEU A 128 -7.80 -7.97 3.87
N LEU A 129 -8.50 -8.67 2.98
CA LEU A 129 -8.00 -9.89 2.35
C LEU A 129 -6.83 -9.61 1.38
N ALA A 130 -6.82 -8.45 0.74
CA ALA A 130 -5.75 -8.02 -0.16
C ALA A 130 -4.52 -7.42 0.57
N ALA A 131 -4.61 -7.17 1.89
CA ALA A 131 -3.51 -6.67 2.71
C ALA A 131 -2.14 -7.35 2.48
N PRO A 132 -2.01 -8.70 2.41
CA PRO A 132 -0.73 -9.35 2.09
C PRO A 132 -0.11 -8.86 0.78
N LEU A 133 -0.93 -8.70 -0.26
CA LEU A 133 -0.45 -8.27 -1.58
C LEU A 133 0.05 -6.83 -1.54
N PHE A 134 -0.68 -5.94 -0.85
CA PHE A 134 -0.25 -4.55 -0.67
C PHE A 134 1.07 -4.47 0.11
N MET A 135 1.19 -5.16 1.25
CA MET A 135 2.39 -5.10 2.07
C MET A 135 3.63 -5.66 1.35
N VAL A 136 3.47 -6.77 0.63
CA VAL A 136 4.56 -7.35 -0.17
C VAL A 136 4.94 -6.42 -1.33
N ASN A 137 3.98 -5.79 -2.01
CA ASN A 137 4.26 -4.82 -3.08
C ASN A 137 5.16 -3.66 -2.60
N TYR A 138 4.98 -3.19 -1.36
CA TYR A 138 5.86 -2.18 -0.78
C TYR A 138 7.28 -2.68 -0.53
N THR A 139 7.45 -3.94 -0.13
CA THR A 139 8.79 -4.55 -0.05
C THR A 139 9.48 -4.54 -1.41
N PHE A 140 8.80 -4.97 -2.48
CA PHE A 140 9.38 -4.92 -3.83
C PHE A 140 9.77 -3.50 -4.24
N THR A 141 8.87 -2.54 -4.05
CA THR A 141 9.12 -1.15 -4.42
C THR A 141 10.30 -0.55 -3.65
N ALA A 142 10.45 -0.87 -2.36
CA ALA A 142 11.56 -0.41 -1.53
C ALA A 142 12.91 -0.97 -2.00
N PHE A 143 13.00 -2.27 -2.27
CA PHE A 143 14.24 -2.90 -2.75
C PHE A 143 14.60 -2.48 -4.18
N LEU A 144 13.62 -2.36 -5.09
CA LEU A 144 13.85 -1.88 -6.46
C LEU A 144 14.41 -0.45 -6.50
N ARG A 145 13.96 0.42 -5.58
CA ARG A 145 14.52 1.78 -5.45
C ARG A 145 15.97 1.76 -4.94
N ASN A 146 16.31 0.78 -4.12
CA ASN A 146 17.59 0.69 -3.43
C ASN A 146 18.69 0.04 -4.30
N ASP A 147 18.32 -0.83 -5.25
CA ASP A 147 19.26 -1.49 -6.17
C ASP A 147 19.89 -0.57 -7.23
N TYR A 148 19.71 0.75 -7.14
CA TYR A 148 20.28 1.75 -8.07
C TYR A 148 20.07 1.45 -9.56
N ALA A 149 19.09 0.62 -9.92
CA ALA A 149 18.79 0.25 -11.30
C ALA A 149 17.43 0.81 -11.75
N PRO A 150 17.28 2.13 -11.96
CA PRO A 150 16.16 2.70 -12.71
C PRO A 150 16.25 2.36 -14.22
N LYS A 151 16.80 1.19 -14.59
CA LYS A 151 17.04 0.72 -15.97
C LYS A 151 16.33 -0.59 -16.30
N VAL A 152 15.42 -1.09 -15.45
CA VAL A 152 14.63 -2.31 -15.76
C VAL A 152 13.45 -2.03 -16.72
N VAL A 153 13.38 -0.82 -17.28
CA VAL A 153 12.72 -0.61 -18.58
C VAL A 153 13.85 -0.55 -19.62
N LYS A 154 14.18 -1.73 -20.16
CA LYS A 154 14.83 -1.84 -21.47
C LYS A 154 13.76 -2.21 -22.48
#